data_AF-A0A519HRG3-F1
#
_entry.id   AF-A0A519HRG3-F1
#
_cell.length_a   1.000
_cell.length_b   1.000
_cell.length_c   1.000
_cell.angle_alpha   90.00
_cell.angle_beta   90.00
_cell.angle_gamma   90.00
#
_symmetry.space_group_name_H-M   'P 1'
#
loop_
_entity.id
_entity.type
_entity.pdbx_description
1 polymer ?
#
loop_
_entity_poly.entity_id
_entity_poly.type
_entity_poly.pdbx_seq_one_letter_code
_entity_poly.pdbx_strand_id
1 'polypeptide(L)'
;MPQIAAAAAAAVAYVTAASTAVAAGTATIAQAITVVAVQAATSAAVNAAATALQGTERAEGSSTAFRLDTDAGIPFPFGTVGVGGVLAYRKGFGATNRYQGLVSTLAGAGPIKSFVSFSGDDEDTEFGVNDAAVTGEHAGEMWLQRKLGTQPQTALTSPTGLELSVTAPGWTSAHEQSGRAVVMWTLYENSKLSEYRGGIPKPLHVIEGLFGWDPREDSTYAGGSGPCRLLDPTTWVWIENPAIAALKWATGLWEGDSGGGAYGVPYACSLVGGIGSSLEGIDVAAFVNAANVADANGWTVAAYPTTKDDKYAVLTNLLQAAGSIPSRKAGKISCVCNGEAQTSIVTVTAADTAGPVEISLGQSRLERINTVLPRYWSAEHRWEMVQAAPVTNPDWLTVDGGKRSRGYDYPYVPAVDQAAQLAYYDIADAREPISGTVMFKPHMRRIEPGDCFTFAEAGFLLDGIKVKCLRRSYDPMSRTVKISFRQETDAKHTDALGETGIPPPPSTPDTPPPAYVEPPTDFLATADSPDVQLVWRNPLITNFDFVNLYRGTTNVFGASTIIDFYAGASGEMAYVTDTPGSGTKYYWVVAVDVDGNLSAPVGPQTVTL
;
A
#
# COMPACT_ATOMS: atom_id res chain seq x y z
N MET A 1 -20.32 10.22 12.32
CA MET A 1 -21.18 10.96 13.27
C MET A 1 -21.98 12.04 12.52
N PRO A 2 -23.29 11.84 12.30
CA PRO A 2 -24.11 12.73 11.45
C PRO A 2 -24.31 14.16 12.00
N GLN A 3 -24.17 14.33 13.32
CA GLN A 3 -24.34 15.64 13.97
C GLN A 3 -23.19 16.61 13.69
N ILE A 4 -21.97 16.09 13.43
CA ILE A 4 -20.79 16.91 13.08
C ILE A 4 -20.90 17.43 11.64
N ALA A 5 -21.42 16.59 10.72
CA ALA A 5 -21.65 16.99 9.32
C ALA A 5 -22.75 18.07 9.21
N ALA A 6 -23.82 17.96 10.01
CA ALA A 6 -24.87 18.96 10.07
C ALA A 6 -24.37 20.31 10.64
N ALA A 7 -23.53 20.29 11.67
CA ALA A 7 -22.93 21.49 12.24
C ALA A 7 -21.95 22.17 11.26
N ALA A 8 -21.16 21.40 10.52
CA ALA A 8 -20.26 21.91 9.49
C ALA A 8 -21.03 22.55 8.33
N ALA A 9 -22.10 21.92 7.84
CA ALA A 9 -22.94 22.46 6.78
C ALA A 9 -23.64 23.78 7.20
N ALA A 10 -24.10 23.87 8.45
CA ALA A 10 -24.69 25.09 8.99
C ALA A 10 -23.68 26.24 9.11
N ALA A 11 -22.44 25.94 9.53
CA ALA A 11 -21.37 26.94 9.62
C ALA A 11 -20.94 27.44 8.23
N VAL A 12 -20.80 26.55 7.25
CA VAL A 12 -20.50 26.92 5.86
C VAL A 12 -21.61 27.80 5.29
N ALA A 13 -22.88 27.41 5.42
CA ALA A 13 -24.01 28.20 4.92
C ALA A 13 -24.07 29.62 5.53
N TYR A 14 -23.76 29.74 6.82
CA TYR A 14 -23.73 31.04 7.51
C TYR A 14 -22.59 31.94 7.01
N VAL A 15 -21.39 31.38 6.80
CA VAL A 15 -20.23 32.12 6.27
C VAL A 15 -20.47 32.55 4.82
N THR A 16 -21.06 31.70 3.99
CA THR A 16 -21.40 32.04 2.61
C THR A 16 -22.40 33.19 2.56
N ALA A 17 -23.47 33.13 3.37
CA ALA A 17 -24.48 34.19 3.45
C ALA A 17 -23.89 35.53 3.94
N ALA A 18 -23.00 35.50 4.95
CA ALA A 18 -22.31 36.69 5.45
C ALA A 18 -21.37 37.30 4.39
N SER A 19 -20.62 36.47 3.67
CA SER A 19 -19.71 36.92 2.60
C SER A 19 -20.46 37.56 1.42
N THR A 20 -21.63 37.03 1.06
CA THR A 20 -22.47 37.61 -0.01
C THR A 20 -23.08 38.95 0.38
N ALA A 21 -23.43 39.16 1.65
CA ALA A 21 -23.94 40.43 2.14
C ALA A 21 -22.86 41.53 2.22
N VAL A 22 -21.61 41.15 2.55
CA VAL A 22 -20.45 42.06 2.53
C VAL A 22 -20.10 42.47 1.10
N ALA A 23 -20.09 41.53 0.15
CA ALA A 23 -19.84 41.83 -1.26
C ALA A 23 -20.95 42.68 -1.91
N ALA A 24 -22.19 42.56 -1.44
CA ALA A 24 -23.34 43.33 -1.91
C ALA A 24 -23.51 44.71 -1.21
N GLY A 25 -22.65 45.07 -0.24
CA GLY A 25 -22.69 46.36 0.45
C GLY A 25 -23.88 46.56 1.41
N THR A 26 -24.61 45.49 1.75
CA THR A 26 -25.81 45.53 2.60
C THR A 26 -25.57 44.96 4.01
N ALA A 27 -24.32 44.61 4.34
CA ALA A 27 -23.97 44.02 5.63
C ALA A 27 -24.17 45.00 6.81
N THR A 28 -24.77 44.50 7.87
CA THR A 28 -24.87 45.22 9.16
C THR A 28 -23.52 45.22 9.90
N ILE A 29 -23.27 46.18 10.80
CA ILE A 29 -22.02 46.29 11.57
C ILE A 29 -21.70 44.98 12.32
N ALA A 30 -22.71 44.24 12.79
CA ALA A 30 -22.52 42.93 13.42
C ALA A 30 -22.03 41.84 12.45
N GLN A 31 -22.45 41.88 11.18
CA GLN A 31 -22.02 40.95 10.13
C GLN A 31 -20.64 41.29 9.55
N ALA A 32 -20.23 42.56 9.60
CA ALA A 32 -18.87 42.97 9.24
C ALA A 32 -17.85 42.53 10.31
N ILE A 33 -18.22 42.59 11.60
CA ILE A 33 -17.36 42.17 12.71
C ILE A 33 -17.15 40.64 12.72
N THR A 34 -18.13 39.82 12.33
CA THR A 34 -17.96 38.36 12.26
C THR A 34 -17.05 37.91 11.11
N VAL A 35 -16.99 38.64 10.00
CA VAL A 35 -16.03 38.38 8.91
C VAL A 35 -14.59 38.76 9.31
N VAL A 36 -14.43 39.81 10.13
CA VAL A 36 -13.11 40.22 10.66
C VAL A 36 -12.67 39.34 11.85
N ALA A 37 -13.59 38.85 12.67
CA ALA A 37 -13.27 37.93 13.77
C ALA A 37 -12.74 36.56 13.28
N VAL A 38 -13.02 36.17 12.04
CA VAL A 38 -12.41 34.99 11.39
C VAL A 38 -10.96 35.26 10.96
N GLN A 39 -10.50 36.51 10.89
CA GLN A 39 -9.08 36.84 10.67
C GLN A 39 -8.23 36.85 11.95
N ALA A 40 -8.85 36.81 13.13
CA ALA A 40 -8.16 36.75 14.43
C ALA A 40 -7.96 35.32 14.96
N ALA A 41 -8.21 34.29 14.15
CA ALA A 41 -8.00 32.88 14.47
C ALA A 41 -6.86 32.25 13.64
N THR A 42 -5.80 33.02 13.35
CA THR A 42 -4.73 32.65 12.41
C THR A 42 -3.66 31.71 12.96
N SER A 43 -3.70 31.31 14.23
CA SER A 43 -2.73 30.34 14.79
C SER A 43 -3.25 28.90 14.86
N ALA A 44 -4.57 28.66 14.96
CA ALA A 44 -5.13 27.32 15.03
C ALA A 44 -5.40 26.68 13.65
N ALA A 45 -5.43 27.50 12.58
CA ALA A 45 -5.82 27.04 11.25
C ALA A 45 -4.65 26.47 10.43
N VAL A 46 -3.39 26.75 10.78
CA VAL A 46 -2.24 26.34 9.95
C VAL A 46 -1.96 24.84 10.10
N ASN A 47 -2.06 24.30 11.31
CA ASN A 47 -1.86 22.87 11.57
C ASN A 47 -3.15 22.05 11.34
N ALA A 48 -4.32 22.60 11.67
CA ALA A 48 -5.59 21.95 11.36
C ALA A 48 -5.85 21.88 9.84
N ALA A 49 -5.33 22.84 9.06
CA ALA A 49 -5.35 22.74 7.61
C ALA A 49 -4.47 21.57 7.12
N ALA A 50 -3.26 21.36 7.65
CA ALA A 50 -2.45 20.21 7.25
C ALA A 50 -3.15 18.86 7.53
N THR A 51 -3.84 18.73 8.68
CA THR A 51 -4.59 17.51 9.03
C THR A 51 -5.94 17.40 8.31
N ALA A 52 -6.57 18.51 7.91
CA ALA A 52 -7.81 18.52 7.12
C ALA A 52 -7.56 18.47 5.60
N LEU A 53 -6.36 18.79 5.14
CA LEU A 53 -5.89 18.61 3.75
C LEU A 53 -5.24 17.23 3.52
N GLN A 54 -4.91 16.49 4.58
CA GLN A 54 -4.76 15.04 4.52
C GLN A 54 -6.15 14.46 4.26
N GLY A 55 -6.57 14.45 2.99
CA GLY A 55 -7.79 13.78 2.59
C GLY A 55 -7.75 12.36 3.09
N THR A 56 -8.76 11.97 3.88
CA THR A 56 -8.99 10.55 4.15
C THR A 56 -9.29 9.91 2.81
N GLU A 57 -8.32 9.18 2.26
CA GLU A 57 -8.56 8.39 1.06
C GLU A 57 -9.75 7.49 1.34
N ARG A 58 -10.69 7.46 0.40
CA ARG A 58 -11.82 6.56 0.49
C ARG A 58 -11.29 5.20 0.10
N ALA A 59 -10.58 4.56 1.03
CA ALA A 59 -10.01 3.24 0.84
C ALA A 59 -11.10 2.30 0.33
N GLU A 60 -11.00 1.90 -0.93
CA GLU A 60 -11.89 0.92 -1.56
C GLU A 60 -11.52 -0.48 -1.03
N GLY A 61 -11.71 -0.68 0.27
CA GLY A 61 -11.27 -1.85 1.04
C GLY A 61 -9.79 -2.24 0.86
N SER A 62 -9.37 -3.37 1.46
CA SER A 62 -7.98 -3.84 1.38
C SER A 62 -7.52 -4.10 -0.07
N SER A 63 -6.36 -3.58 -0.45
CA SER A 63 -5.68 -3.80 -1.74
C SER A 63 -5.27 -5.26 -1.98
N THR A 64 -5.17 -6.03 -0.90
CA THR A 64 -4.89 -7.48 -0.91
C THR A 64 -6.14 -8.33 -1.09
N ALA A 65 -7.33 -7.75 -1.00
CA ALA A 65 -8.56 -8.53 -1.12
C ALA A 65 -8.86 -8.86 -2.58
N PHE A 66 -8.91 -10.16 -2.88
CA PHE A 66 -9.40 -10.65 -4.16
C PHE A 66 -10.92 -10.42 -4.27
N ARG A 67 -11.34 -9.51 -5.16
CA ARG A 67 -12.75 -9.10 -5.26
C ARG A 67 -13.26 -9.15 -6.69
N LEU A 68 -14.51 -9.58 -6.81
CA LEU A 68 -15.33 -9.40 -8.01
C LEU A 68 -16.16 -8.13 -7.81
N ASP A 69 -15.70 -7.03 -8.39
CA ASP A 69 -16.42 -5.76 -8.37
C ASP A 69 -16.35 -5.12 -9.76
N THR A 70 -17.52 -5.00 -10.40
CA THR A 70 -17.65 -4.42 -11.74
C THR A 70 -17.52 -2.89 -11.72
N ASP A 71 -17.70 -2.24 -10.56
CA ASP A 71 -17.56 -0.78 -10.41
C ASP A 71 -16.15 -0.38 -9.93
N ALA A 72 -15.26 -1.31 -9.60
CA ALA A 72 -13.96 -1.00 -9.01
C ALA A 72 -13.14 0.04 -9.82
N GLY A 73 -12.47 0.95 -9.11
CA GLY A 73 -11.56 1.91 -9.73
C GLY A 73 -10.41 1.22 -10.45
N ILE A 74 -9.87 1.85 -11.50
CA ILE A 74 -8.65 1.36 -12.16
C ILE A 74 -7.46 1.72 -11.25
N PRO A 75 -6.64 0.74 -10.83
CA PRO A 75 -5.51 1.00 -9.96
C PRO A 75 -4.23 1.36 -10.74
N PHE A 76 -3.36 2.18 -10.14
CA PHE A 76 -2.09 2.61 -10.71
C PHE A 76 -0.93 2.37 -9.72
N PRO A 77 -0.14 1.30 -9.88
CA PRO A 77 0.97 0.99 -8.98
C PRO A 77 2.18 1.90 -9.22
N PHE A 78 2.75 2.44 -8.14
CA PHE A 78 4.05 3.11 -8.12
C PHE A 78 5.00 2.39 -7.17
N GLY A 79 6.27 2.26 -7.55
CA GLY A 79 7.26 1.44 -6.85
C GLY A 79 6.85 -0.04 -6.79
N THR A 80 7.26 -0.74 -5.74
CA THR A 80 6.91 -2.16 -5.55
C THR A 80 5.68 -2.26 -4.67
N VAL A 81 4.69 -3.07 -5.08
CA VAL A 81 3.42 -3.24 -4.35
C VAL A 81 2.91 -4.68 -4.40
N GLY A 82 2.21 -5.13 -3.35
CA GLY A 82 1.52 -6.43 -3.31
C GLY A 82 0.01 -6.26 -3.40
N VAL A 83 -0.61 -6.97 -4.34
CA VAL A 83 -2.01 -6.75 -4.72
C VAL A 83 -2.74 -8.06 -5.01
N GLY A 84 -4.02 -8.13 -4.62
CA GLY A 84 -4.88 -9.30 -4.95
C GLY A 84 -5.53 -9.19 -6.34
N GLY A 85 -5.68 -7.96 -6.85
CA GLY A 85 -6.27 -7.68 -8.15
C GLY A 85 -7.80 -7.62 -8.17
N VAL A 86 -8.33 -6.91 -9.16
CA VAL A 86 -9.77 -6.78 -9.41
C VAL A 86 -10.19 -7.80 -10.46
N LEU A 87 -11.13 -8.68 -10.11
CA LEU A 87 -11.57 -9.76 -10.99
C LEU A 87 -12.49 -9.24 -12.10
N ALA A 88 -12.09 -9.42 -13.36
CA ALA A 88 -12.87 -9.04 -14.54
C ALA A 88 -13.63 -10.22 -15.17
N TYR A 89 -13.14 -11.45 -14.96
CA TYR A 89 -13.74 -12.66 -15.51
C TYR A 89 -13.62 -13.83 -14.52
N ARG A 90 -14.71 -14.58 -14.36
CA ARG A 90 -14.74 -15.83 -13.58
C ARG A 90 -15.70 -16.82 -14.22
N LYS A 91 -15.20 -17.96 -14.71
CA LYS A 91 -16.05 -19.06 -15.19
C LYS A 91 -15.42 -20.42 -14.97
N GLY A 92 -16.27 -21.40 -14.68
CA GLY A 92 -15.92 -22.82 -14.72
C GLY A 92 -15.97 -23.38 -16.14
N PHE A 93 -15.11 -24.33 -16.46
CA PHE A 93 -15.04 -24.97 -17.78
C PHE A 93 -14.41 -26.37 -17.73
N GLY A 94 -14.46 -27.06 -18.87
CA GLY A 94 -14.01 -28.45 -19.00
C GLY A 94 -15.05 -29.49 -18.58
N ALA A 95 -14.68 -30.77 -18.67
CA ALA A 95 -15.57 -31.87 -18.30
C ALA A 95 -16.00 -31.71 -16.84
N THR A 96 -17.31 -31.73 -16.59
CA THR A 96 -17.89 -31.51 -15.24
C THR A 96 -17.50 -30.19 -14.56
N ASN A 97 -17.06 -29.17 -15.30
CA ASN A 97 -16.60 -27.86 -14.77
C ASN A 97 -15.42 -27.96 -13.79
N ARG A 98 -14.50 -28.91 -13.99
CA ARG A 98 -13.33 -29.12 -13.13
C ARG A 98 -12.32 -27.99 -13.18
N TYR A 99 -12.29 -27.18 -14.23
CA TYR A 99 -11.40 -26.02 -14.31
C TYR A 99 -12.16 -24.75 -13.99
N GLN A 100 -11.52 -23.80 -13.30
CA GLN A 100 -12.04 -22.46 -13.12
C GLN A 100 -11.02 -21.42 -13.57
N GLY A 101 -11.41 -20.58 -14.53
CA GLY A 101 -10.59 -19.48 -15.03
C GLY A 101 -10.98 -18.16 -14.38
N LEU A 102 -9.98 -17.46 -13.88
CA LEU A 102 -10.08 -16.17 -13.20
C LEU A 102 -9.16 -15.19 -13.93
N VAL A 103 -9.69 -14.08 -14.43
CA VAL A 103 -8.85 -13.01 -15.01
C VAL A 103 -8.96 -11.76 -14.15
N SER A 104 -7.86 -11.33 -13.55
CA SER A 104 -7.79 -10.14 -12.72
C SER A 104 -6.92 -9.04 -13.34
N THR A 105 -7.38 -7.80 -13.23
CA THR A 105 -6.66 -6.60 -13.61
C THR A 105 -5.90 -6.09 -12.38
N LEU A 106 -4.59 -5.85 -12.55
CA LEU A 106 -3.69 -5.43 -11.47
C LEU A 106 -3.23 -3.99 -11.60
N ALA A 107 -3.17 -3.44 -12.81
CA ALA A 107 -2.76 -2.07 -13.06
C ALA A 107 -3.39 -1.53 -14.35
N GLY A 108 -3.61 -0.22 -14.42
CA GLY A 108 -3.89 0.53 -15.65
C GLY A 108 -2.73 1.43 -16.06
N ALA A 109 -2.84 2.02 -17.25
CA ALA A 109 -1.85 2.89 -17.88
C ALA A 109 -0.43 2.31 -17.96
N GLY A 110 -0.35 1.00 -18.22
CA GLY A 110 0.88 0.22 -18.35
C GLY A 110 1.74 0.59 -19.57
N PRO A 111 2.94 -0.02 -19.69
CA PRO A 111 3.34 -1.25 -19.02
C PRO A 111 3.81 -1.07 -17.57
N ILE A 112 3.70 -2.15 -16.78
CA ILE A 112 4.42 -2.31 -15.50
C ILE A 112 5.84 -2.86 -15.75
N LYS A 113 6.77 -2.68 -14.82
CA LYS A 113 8.16 -3.15 -14.97
C LYS A 113 8.25 -4.68 -14.95
N SER A 114 7.75 -5.33 -13.92
CA SER A 114 7.82 -6.78 -13.80
C SER A 114 6.85 -7.36 -12.77
N PHE A 115 6.67 -8.68 -12.82
CA PHE A 115 6.04 -9.46 -11.76
C PHE A 115 7.13 -10.12 -10.92
N VAL A 116 7.15 -9.85 -9.63
CA VAL A 116 8.21 -10.32 -8.72
C VAL A 116 7.88 -11.71 -8.18
N SER A 117 6.75 -11.85 -7.51
CA SER A 117 6.33 -13.11 -6.90
C SER A 117 4.82 -13.27 -6.88
N PHE A 118 4.38 -14.50 -6.60
CA PHE A 118 2.99 -14.84 -6.38
C PHE A 118 2.90 -15.79 -5.18
N SER A 119 1.98 -15.48 -4.28
CA SER A 119 1.57 -16.40 -3.22
C SER A 119 0.06 -16.64 -3.24
N GLY A 120 -0.33 -17.88 -2.95
CA GLY A 120 -1.71 -18.29 -2.73
C GLY A 120 -1.85 -18.75 -1.28
N ASP A 121 -2.75 -18.13 -0.51
CA ASP A 121 -2.89 -18.39 0.94
C ASP A 121 -1.55 -18.38 1.70
N ASP A 122 -0.68 -17.42 1.35
CA ASP A 122 0.63 -17.18 1.95
C ASP A 122 1.70 -18.25 1.65
N GLU A 123 1.42 -19.18 0.75
CA GLU A 123 2.42 -20.08 0.19
C GLU A 123 2.95 -19.52 -1.14
N ASP A 124 4.26 -19.25 -1.20
CA ASP A 124 4.93 -18.82 -2.43
C ASP A 124 4.88 -19.94 -3.47
N THR A 125 4.23 -19.65 -4.60
CA THR A 125 4.11 -20.61 -5.71
C THR A 125 4.85 -20.14 -6.94
N GLU A 126 5.74 -20.99 -7.45
CA GLU A 126 6.46 -20.81 -8.70
C GLU A 126 5.74 -21.52 -9.84
N PHE A 127 5.86 -20.96 -11.05
CA PHE A 127 5.25 -21.47 -12.26
C PHE A 127 6.32 -21.82 -13.29
N GLY A 128 6.24 -23.04 -13.82
CA GLY A 128 7.20 -23.59 -14.77
C GLY A 128 6.67 -23.67 -16.19
N VAL A 129 6.99 -24.77 -16.87
CA VAL A 129 6.59 -25.00 -18.27
C VAL A 129 5.06 -25.06 -18.38
N ASN A 130 4.51 -24.50 -19.46
CA ASN A 130 3.07 -24.37 -19.71
C ASN A 130 2.33 -23.51 -18.67
N ASP A 131 3.05 -22.65 -17.94
CA ASP A 131 2.48 -21.77 -16.91
C ASP A 131 1.87 -22.53 -15.72
N ALA A 132 2.21 -23.81 -15.53
CA ALA A 132 1.74 -24.66 -14.44
C ALA A 132 2.57 -24.48 -13.17
N ALA A 133 1.93 -24.55 -12.01
CA ALA A 133 2.59 -24.51 -10.70
C ALA A 133 3.56 -25.69 -10.55
N VAL A 134 4.79 -25.41 -10.11
CA VAL A 134 5.84 -26.42 -9.89
C VAL A 134 6.21 -26.59 -8.43
N THR A 135 5.82 -25.64 -7.58
CA THR A 135 6.02 -25.67 -6.13
C THR A 135 4.68 -25.49 -5.41
N GLY A 136 4.67 -25.79 -4.11
CA GLY A 136 3.51 -25.66 -3.24
C GLY A 136 2.57 -26.86 -3.23
N GLU A 137 1.55 -26.81 -2.37
CA GLU A 137 0.56 -27.89 -2.21
C GLU A 137 -0.21 -28.18 -3.51
N HIS A 138 -0.36 -27.17 -4.37
CA HIS A 138 -1.13 -27.24 -5.62
C HIS A 138 -0.28 -27.39 -6.90
N ALA A 139 0.92 -27.96 -6.77
CA ALA A 139 1.79 -28.21 -7.92
C ALA A 139 1.11 -29.09 -8.98
N GLY A 140 1.08 -28.63 -10.23
CA GLY A 140 0.40 -29.29 -11.35
C GLY A 140 -1.11 -29.04 -11.45
N GLU A 141 -1.74 -28.46 -10.42
CA GLU A 141 -3.20 -28.25 -10.34
C GLU A 141 -3.61 -26.77 -10.46
N MET A 142 -2.62 -25.92 -10.74
CA MET A 142 -2.78 -24.47 -10.85
C MET A 142 -1.95 -23.93 -12.02
N TRP A 143 -2.51 -22.97 -12.77
CA TRP A 143 -1.82 -22.29 -13.88
C TRP A 143 -1.94 -20.79 -13.76
N LEU A 144 -0.87 -20.05 -14.06
CA LEU A 144 -0.86 -18.59 -14.00
C LEU A 144 -0.17 -17.96 -15.21
N GLN A 145 -0.95 -17.31 -16.07
CA GLN A 145 -0.45 -16.52 -17.19
C GLN A 145 -0.47 -15.03 -16.85
N ARG A 146 0.56 -14.30 -17.31
CA ARG A 146 0.76 -12.89 -16.96
C ARG A 146 1.04 -12.04 -18.19
N LYS A 147 0.60 -10.79 -18.15
CA LYS A 147 0.89 -9.77 -19.15
C LYS A 147 1.18 -8.43 -18.48
N LEU A 148 2.23 -7.73 -18.96
CA LEU A 148 2.74 -6.50 -18.37
C LEU A 148 1.88 -5.25 -18.67
N GLY A 149 0.93 -5.34 -19.59
CA GLY A 149 0.07 -4.21 -19.98
C GLY A 149 0.70 -3.29 -21.00
N THR A 150 1.42 -3.83 -22.00
CA THR A 150 1.93 -3.03 -23.12
C THR A 150 0.78 -2.41 -23.91
N GLN A 151 1.07 -1.36 -24.68
CA GLN A 151 0.10 -0.71 -25.55
C GLN A 151 0.67 -0.65 -26.99
N PRO A 152 0.15 -1.44 -27.94
CA PRO A 152 -0.92 -2.44 -27.81
C PRO A 152 -0.45 -3.74 -27.11
N GLN A 153 -1.40 -4.57 -26.70
CA GLN A 153 -1.16 -5.93 -26.17
C GLN A 153 -2.21 -6.90 -26.69
N THR A 154 -1.84 -8.18 -26.80
CA THR A 154 -2.75 -9.27 -27.14
C THR A 154 -3.46 -9.81 -25.90
N ALA A 155 -4.71 -10.29 -26.07
CA ALA A 155 -5.43 -10.99 -25.01
C ALA A 155 -4.65 -12.18 -24.44
N LEU A 156 -4.83 -12.46 -23.15
CA LEU A 156 -4.43 -13.72 -22.54
C LEU A 156 -5.20 -14.88 -23.20
N THR A 157 -4.57 -16.03 -23.33
CA THR A 157 -5.16 -17.25 -23.90
C THR A 157 -5.53 -18.22 -22.78
N SER A 158 -6.21 -19.33 -23.09
CA SER A 158 -6.32 -20.41 -22.11
C SER A 158 -4.96 -21.13 -21.97
N PRO A 159 -4.58 -21.60 -20.76
CA PRO A 159 -3.35 -22.37 -20.58
C PRO A 159 -3.29 -23.60 -21.51
N THR A 160 -2.10 -23.95 -21.96
CA THR A 160 -1.86 -25.15 -22.76
C THR A 160 -1.62 -26.35 -21.85
N GLY A 161 -1.97 -27.56 -22.31
CA GLY A 161 -1.76 -28.79 -21.52
C GLY A 161 -2.91 -29.16 -20.57
N LEU A 162 -4.03 -28.41 -20.61
CA LEU A 162 -5.26 -28.80 -19.92
C LEU A 162 -5.84 -30.09 -20.54
N GLU A 163 -6.48 -30.92 -19.70
CA GLU A 163 -7.14 -32.15 -20.18
C GLU A 163 -8.12 -31.83 -21.33
N LEU A 164 -7.99 -32.56 -22.44
CA LEU A 164 -8.81 -32.40 -23.66
C LEU A 164 -8.70 -31.01 -24.33
N SER A 165 -7.65 -30.24 -24.04
CA SER A 165 -7.41 -28.92 -24.65
C SER A 165 -8.62 -27.97 -24.54
N VAL A 166 -9.30 -28.03 -23.40
CA VAL A 166 -10.48 -27.21 -23.11
C VAL A 166 -10.11 -25.72 -23.02
N THR A 167 -11.01 -24.85 -23.48
CA THR A 167 -10.79 -23.40 -23.52
C THR A 167 -11.78 -22.65 -22.65
N ALA A 168 -11.34 -21.50 -22.12
CA ALA A 168 -12.14 -20.64 -21.27
C ALA A 168 -13.31 -20.01 -22.05
N PRO A 169 -14.57 -20.24 -21.64
CA PRO A 169 -15.73 -19.85 -22.43
C PRO A 169 -15.98 -18.34 -22.43
N GLY A 170 -16.03 -17.74 -23.62
CA GLY A 170 -16.35 -16.32 -23.81
C GLY A 170 -15.18 -15.37 -23.57
N TRP A 171 -13.99 -15.88 -23.25
CA TRP A 171 -12.75 -15.12 -23.33
C TRP A 171 -12.12 -15.34 -24.72
N THR A 172 -11.91 -14.28 -25.47
CA THR A 172 -11.47 -14.33 -26.87
C THR A 172 -10.37 -13.31 -27.13
N SER A 173 -9.80 -13.30 -28.34
CA SER A 173 -8.83 -12.29 -28.76
C SER A 173 -9.33 -10.86 -28.68
N ALA A 174 -10.65 -10.62 -28.60
CA ALA A 174 -11.22 -9.29 -28.41
C ALA A 174 -11.04 -8.73 -26.98
N HIS A 175 -10.70 -9.59 -26.00
CA HIS A 175 -10.52 -9.21 -24.60
C HIS A 175 -9.06 -8.88 -24.29
N GLU A 176 -8.49 -7.97 -25.08
CA GLU A 176 -7.05 -7.67 -25.08
C GLU A 176 -6.54 -7.06 -23.78
N GLN A 177 -7.40 -6.28 -23.10
CA GLN A 177 -7.03 -5.46 -21.96
C GLN A 177 -5.72 -4.68 -22.20
N SER A 178 -5.59 -4.07 -23.39
CA SER A 178 -4.43 -3.25 -23.76
C SER A 178 -4.24 -2.11 -22.75
N GLY A 179 -2.98 -1.86 -22.37
CA GLY A 179 -2.65 -0.84 -21.35
C GLY A 179 -2.89 -1.26 -19.90
N ARG A 180 -3.32 -2.51 -19.67
CA ARG A 180 -3.56 -3.02 -18.32
C ARG A 180 -2.69 -4.24 -18.02
N ALA A 181 -2.05 -4.23 -16.85
CA ALA A 181 -1.39 -5.42 -16.34
C ALA A 181 -2.48 -6.39 -15.89
N VAL A 182 -2.47 -7.59 -16.47
CA VAL A 182 -3.55 -8.56 -16.33
C VAL A 182 -2.94 -9.94 -16.13
N VAL A 183 -3.60 -10.74 -15.28
CA VAL A 183 -3.23 -12.13 -15.03
C VAL A 183 -4.44 -13.03 -15.23
N MET A 184 -4.19 -14.21 -15.78
CA MET A 184 -5.18 -15.28 -15.90
C MET A 184 -4.73 -16.43 -15.03
N TRP A 185 -5.49 -16.68 -13.98
CA TRP A 185 -5.27 -17.73 -13.02
C TRP A 185 -6.30 -18.84 -13.26
N THR A 186 -5.84 -20.05 -13.52
CA THR A 186 -6.69 -21.22 -13.77
C THR A 186 -6.44 -22.27 -12.69
N LEU A 187 -7.50 -22.74 -12.07
CA LEU A 187 -7.47 -23.72 -10.99
C LEU A 187 -8.15 -25.01 -11.44
N TYR A 188 -7.58 -26.17 -11.11
CA TYR A 188 -8.19 -27.47 -11.32
C TYR A 188 -8.70 -28.08 -10.03
N GLU A 189 -9.96 -28.48 -10.03
CA GLU A 189 -10.54 -29.24 -8.95
C GLU A 189 -10.71 -30.70 -9.35
N ASN A 190 -10.19 -31.58 -8.51
CA ASN A 190 -10.34 -33.01 -8.71
C ASN A 190 -11.80 -33.45 -8.47
N SER A 191 -12.16 -34.63 -8.99
CA SER A 191 -13.53 -35.19 -8.86
C SER A 191 -14.00 -35.45 -7.42
N LYS A 192 -13.10 -35.37 -6.43
CA LYS A 192 -13.38 -35.57 -5.01
C LYS A 192 -13.51 -34.25 -4.23
N LEU A 193 -13.42 -33.10 -4.92
CA LEU A 193 -13.46 -31.75 -4.33
C LEU A 193 -12.46 -31.59 -3.18
N SER A 194 -11.31 -32.25 -3.28
CA SER A 194 -10.35 -32.34 -2.17
C SER A 194 -9.15 -31.42 -2.30
N GLU A 195 -8.94 -30.81 -3.46
CA GLU A 195 -7.77 -29.97 -3.74
C GLU A 195 -7.88 -28.60 -3.09
N TYR A 196 -9.05 -27.97 -3.19
CA TYR A 196 -9.31 -26.64 -2.64
C TYR A 196 -10.40 -26.70 -1.56
N ARG A 197 -10.22 -27.55 -0.53
CA ARG A 197 -11.21 -27.72 0.56
C ARG A 197 -11.47 -26.42 1.34
N GLY A 198 -10.46 -25.56 1.44
CA GLY A 198 -10.56 -24.21 2.04
C GLY A 198 -11.22 -23.15 1.14
N GLY A 199 -11.56 -23.50 -0.11
CA GLY A 199 -12.00 -22.57 -1.14
C GLY A 199 -10.84 -22.11 -2.04
N ILE A 200 -11.12 -21.13 -2.90
CA ILE A 200 -10.11 -20.57 -3.81
C ILE A 200 -9.04 -19.85 -2.97
N PRO A 201 -7.74 -20.17 -3.16
CA PRO A 201 -6.70 -19.50 -2.40
C PRO A 201 -6.72 -17.99 -2.61
N LYS A 202 -6.31 -17.23 -1.60
CA LYS A 202 -6.20 -15.77 -1.71
C LYS A 202 -4.93 -15.42 -2.48
N PRO A 203 -5.03 -14.87 -3.70
CA PRO A 203 -3.85 -14.49 -4.46
C PRO A 203 -3.24 -13.20 -3.90
N LEU A 204 -1.92 -13.17 -3.81
CA LEU A 204 -1.12 -11.96 -3.61
C LEU A 204 -0.05 -11.91 -4.70
N HIS A 205 -0.16 -10.90 -5.58
CA HIS A 205 0.82 -10.62 -6.63
C HIS A 205 1.73 -9.48 -6.19
N VAL A 206 3.02 -9.74 -6.06
CA VAL A 206 4.01 -8.65 -5.87
C VAL A 206 4.46 -8.17 -7.25
N ILE A 207 4.23 -6.90 -7.54
CA ILE A 207 4.53 -6.27 -8.83
C ILE A 207 5.40 -5.03 -8.65
N GLU A 208 6.25 -4.78 -9.64
CA GLU A 208 6.94 -3.50 -9.78
C GLU A 208 6.12 -2.61 -10.73
N GLY A 209 5.79 -1.41 -10.28
CA GLY A 209 4.81 -0.52 -10.89
C GLY A 209 5.20 0.11 -12.23
N LEU A 210 4.62 1.29 -12.47
CA LEU A 210 4.64 1.95 -13.77
C LEU A 210 5.95 2.64 -14.12
N PHE A 211 6.16 2.85 -15.42
CA PHE A 211 7.20 3.73 -15.95
C PHE A 211 6.72 5.19 -16.05
N GLY A 212 7.65 6.13 -15.95
CA GLY A 212 7.39 7.55 -16.07
C GLY A 212 8.54 8.34 -16.67
N TRP A 213 8.20 9.58 -17.03
CA TRP A 213 9.18 10.55 -17.47
C TRP A 213 9.93 11.12 -16.25
N ASP A 214 11.24 10.88 -16.19
CA ASP A 214 12.14 11.57 -15.27
C ASP A 214 12.82 12.74 -16.03
N PRO A 215 12.52 14.00 -15.68
CA PRO A 215 13.14 15.16 -16.33
C PRO A 215 14.66 15.20 -16.20
N ARG A 216 15.23 14.55 -15.17
CA ARG A 216 16.67 14.49 -14.94
C ARG A 216 17.37 13.60 -15.96
N GLU A 217 16.64 12.65 -16.54
CA GLU A 217 17.12 11.76 -17.59
C GLU A 217 16.73 12.21 -19.02
N ASP A 218 16.22 13.44 -19.16
CA ASP A 218 15.78 14.00 -20.44
C ASP A 218 16.73 15.12 -20.90
N SER A 219 17.51 14.86 -21.96
CA SER A 219 18.40 15.87 -22.55
C SER A 219 17.68 17.08 -23.18
N THR A 220 16.36 17.00 -23.40
CA THR A 220 15.55 18.13 -23.89
C THR A 220 15.05 19.03 -22.77
N TYR A 221 15.07 18.53 -21.53
CA TYR A 221 14.77 19.32 -20.34
C TYR A 221 16.04 20.05 -19.85
N ALA A 222 15.88 21.29 -19.40
CA ALA A 222 17.01 22.08 -18.92
C ALA A 222 17.59 21.48 -17.63
N GLY A 223 18.84 21.01 -17.70
CA GLY A 223 19.53 20.34 -16.58
C GLY A 223 19.37 18.82 -16.55
N GLY A 224 18.64 18.23 -17.49
CA GLY A 224 18.54 16.78 -17.65
C GLY A 224 19.58 16.22 -18.64
N SER A 225 19.86 14.92 -18.53
CA SER A 225 20.76 14.20 -19.42
C SER A 225 20.25 12.78 -19.66
N GLY A 226 19.99 12.41 -20.91
CA GLY A 226 19.61 11.04 -21.26
C GLY A 226 18.55 10.95 -22.36
N PRO A 227 18.09 9.73 -22.65
CA PRO A 227 17.14 9.46 -23.73
C PRO A 227 15.68 9.56 -23.32
N CYS A 228 15.35 9.76 -22.04
CA CYS A 228 13.97 9.81 -21.58
C CYS A 228 13.25 11.01 -22.22
N ARG A 229 12.04 10.83 -22.76
CA ARG A 229 11.23 11.90 -23.39
C ARG A 229 9.80 11.86 -22.87
N LEU A 230 9.26 13.03 -22.52
CA LEU A 230 7.87 13.14 -22.08
C LEU A 230 6.86 12.60 -23.12
N LEU A 231 7.09 12.88 -24.41
CA LEU A 231 6.19 12.49 -25.49
C LEU A 231 6.47 11.09 -26.07
N ASP A 232 7.45 10.36 -25.53
CA ASP A 232 7.75 8.98 -25.95
C ASP A 232 7.75 8.03 -24.74
N PRO A 233 6.62 7.38 -24.45
CA PRO A 233 6.48 6.43 -23.34
C PRO A 233 7.44 5.24 -23.39
N THR A 234 7.99 4.90 -24.56
CA THR A 234 8.92 3.77 -24.70
C THR A 234 10.29 4.06 -24.08
N THR A 235 10.58 5.34 -23.82
CA THR A 235 11.84 5.82 -23.22
C THR A 235 11.72 6.09 -21.72
N TRP A 236 10.55 5.86 -21.13
CA TRP A 236 10.30 6.11 -19.72
C TRP A 236 11.04 5.14 -18.82
N VAL A 237 11.38 5.61 -17.63
CA VAL A 237 12.15 4.87 -16.62
C VAL A 237 11.21 4.47 -15.49
N TRP A 238 11.52 3.36 -14.84
CA TRP A 238 10.69 2.85 -13.76
C TRP A 238 10.65 3.83 -12.58
N ILE A 239 9.45 4.06 -12.05
CA ILE A 239 9.23 5.03 -10.98
C ILE A 239 9.33 4.35 -9.62
N GLU A 240 10.46 4.58 -8.95
CA GLU A 240 10.65 4.24 -7.54
C GLU A 240 10.72 5.50 -6.65
N ASN A 241 11.08 6.64 -7.24
CA ASN A 241 11.18 7.91 -6.53
C ASN A 241 9.78 8.54 -6.31
N PRO A 242 9.42 8.91 -5.06
CA PRO A 242 8.11 9.45 -4.72
C PRO A 242 7.79 10.80 -5.39
N ALA A 243 8.78 11.67 -5.59
CA ALA A 243 8.57 12.96 -6.24
C ALA A 243 8.32 12.80 -7.75
N ILE A 244 8.97 11.83 -8.40
CA ILE A 244 8.70 11.49 -9.80
C ILE A 244 7.33 10.83 -9.94
N ALA A 245 6.90 9.99 -8.98
CA ALA A 245 5.54 9.47 -8.93
C ALA A 245 4.50 10.60 -8.82
N ALA A 246 4.76 11.59 -7.95
CA ALA A 246 3.90 12.77 -7.83
C ALA A 246 3.86 13.61 -9.13
N LEU A 247 4.99 13.76 -9.83
CA LEU A 247 5.07 14.42 -11.13
C LEU A 247 4.29 13.66 -12.21
N LYS A 248 4.40 12.33 -12.24
CA LYS A 248 3.61 11.46 -13.13
C LYS A 248 2.12 11.60 -12.85
N TRP A 249 1.71 11.65 -11.58
CA TRP A 249 0.32 11.87 -11.20
C TRP A 249 -0.20 13.26 -11.62
N ALA A 250 0.65 14.30 -11.51
CA ALA A 250 0.32 15.66 -11.92
C ALA A 250 0.16 15.80 -13.45
N THR A 251 1.06 15.19 -14.23
CA THR A 251 1.00 15.14 -15.71
C THR A 251 -0.12 14.23 -16.22
N GLY A 252 -0.50 13.22 -15.44
CA GLY A 252 -1.58 12.29 -15.73
C GLY A 252 -1.11 10.95 -16.32
N LEU A 253 -2.02 9.98 -16.23
CA LEU A 253 -1.87 8.64 -16.80
C LEU A 253 -2.77 8.53 -18.03
N TRP A 254 -2.17 8.12 -19.14
CA TRP A 254 -2.77 8.21 -20.47
C TRP A 254 -2.81 6.81 -21.10
N GLU A 255 -3.91 6.46 -21.75
CA GLU A 255 -4.06 5.22 -22.53
C GLU A 255 -4.51 5.58 -23.95
N GLY A 256 -3.89 4.96 -24.95
CA GLY A 256 -4.27 5.18 -26.35
C GLY A 256 -5.59 4.49 -26.70
N ASP A 257 -6.38 5.11 -27.56
CA ASP A 257 -7.59 4.48 -28.11
C ASP A 257 -7.20 3.25 -28.95
N SER A 258 -7.96 2.16 -28.87
CA SER A 258 -7.74 0.97 -29.69
C SER A 258 -7.74 1.33 -31.18
N GLY A 259 -6.56 1.26 -31.83
CA GLY A 259 -6.37 1.63 -33.24
C GLY A 259 -5.78 3.02 -33.48
N GLY A 260 -5.51 3.81 -32.44
CA GLY A 260 -4.73 5.05 -32.51
C GLY A 260 -3.24 4.78 -32.72
N GLY A 261 -2.53 5.70 -33.39
CA GLY A 261 -1.08 5.56 -33.62
C GLY A 261 -0.18 5.99 -32.46
N ALA A 262 -0.76 6.64 -31.43
CA ALA A 262 -0.07 7.12 -30.25
C ALA A 262 -0.69 6.46 -29.02
N TYR A 263 0.08 5.59 -28.35
CA TYR A 263 -0.34 4.90 -27.14
C TYR A 263 0.47 5.40 -25.94
N GLY A 264 -0.22 5.67 -24.82
CA GLY A 264 0.42 6.16 -23.60
C GLY A 264 1.00 7.58 -23.68
N VAL A 265 0.93 8.25 -24.83
CA VAL A 265 1.53 9.58 -25.05
C VAL A 265 0.69 10.64 -24.34
N PRO A 266 1.30 11.43 -23.42
CA PRO A 266 0.58 12.51 -22.75
C PRO A 266 -0.05 13.50 -23.74
N TYR A 267 -1.29 13.91 -23.46
CA TYR A 267 -2.06 14.91 -24.24
C TYR A 267 -2.47 14.51 -25.67
N ALA A 268 -1.97 13.39 -26.19
CA ALA A 268 -2.36 12.83 -27.48
C ALA A 268 -3.35 11.66 -27.35
N CYS A 269 -3.51 11.13 -26.13
CA CYS A 269 -4.31 9.97 -25.81
C CYS A 269 -5.43 10.32 -24.81
N SER A 270 -6.22 9.33 -24.40
CA SER A 270 -7.29 9.49 -23.42
C SER A 270 -6.70 9.50 -21.99
N LEU A 271 -7.09 10.48 -21.17
CA LEU A 271 -6.68 10.56 -19.75
C LEU A 271 -7.47 9.53 -18.94
N VAL A 272 -6.77 8.61 -18.28
CA VAL A 272 -7.38 7.52 -17.50
C VAL A 272 -7.19 7.73 -15.99
N GLY A 273 -6.11 8.39 -15.58
CA GLY A 273 -5.81 8.64 -14.17
C GLY A 273 -5.00 9.91 -13.92
N GLY A 274 -4.96 10.37 -12.67
CA GLY A 274 -4.21 11.56 -12.29
C GLY A 274 -4.90 12.90 -12.60
N ILE A 275 -4.15 13.98 -12.43
CA ILE A 275 -4.65 15.36 -12.58
C ILE A 275 -4.76 15.76 -14.05
N GLY A 276 -3.79 15.35 -14.88
CA GLY A 276 -3.79 15.65 -16.32
C GLY A 276 -3.45 17.10 -16.65
N SER A 277 -2.64 17.77 -15.81
CA SER A 277 -2.24 19.16 -16.06
C SER A 277 -1.23 19.24 -17.21
N SER A 278 -1.24 20.35 -17.95
CA SER A 278 -0.20 20.62 -18.96
C SER A 278 1.14 20.86 -18.28
N LEU A 279 2.24 20.59 -18.98
CA LEU A 279 3.59 20.79 -18.44
C LEU A 279 3.83 22.25 -18.00
N GLU A 280 3.23 23.23 -18.69
CA GLU A 280 3.32 24.65 -18.30
C GLU A 280 2.61 24.96 -16.98
N GLY A 281 1.57 24.19 -16.65
CA GLY A 281 0.82 24.24 -15.40
C GLY A 281 1.53 23.56 -14.21
N ILE A 282 2.71 22.98 -14.43
CA ILE A 282 3.50 22.29 -13.41
C ILE A 282 4.85 23.00 -13.24
N ASP A 283 5.29 23.18 -12.00
CA ASP A 283 6.63 23.64 -11.68
C ASP A 283 7.59 22.44 -11.58
N VAL A 284 8.01 21.91 -12.74
CA VAL A 284 8.84 20.70 -12.84
C VAL A 284 10.14 20.81 -12.03
N ALA A 285 10.73 22.00 -11.96
CA ALA A 285 11.99 22.21 -11.23
C ALA A 285 11.87 21.91 -9.73
N ALA A 286 10.70 22.21 -9.13
CA ALA A 286 10.45 21.89 -7.73
C ALA A 286 10.38 20.37 -7.50
N PHE A 287 9.72 19.63 -8.40
CA PHE A 287 9.67 18.17 -8.34
C PHE A 287 11.04 17.52 -8.55
N VAL A 288 11.88 18.08 -9.44
CA VAL A 288 13.26 17.63 -9.66
C VAL A 288 14.11 17.84 -8.41
N ASN A 289 13.96 18.99 -7.73
CA ASN A 289 14.64 19.21 -6.46
C ASN A 289 14.21 18.17 -5.41
N ALA A 290 12.90 17.99 -5.22
CA ALA A 290 12.37 17.00 -4.28
C ALA A 290 12.82 15.56 -4.63
N ALA A 291 12.94 15.23 -5.93
CA ALA A 291 13.43 13.93 -6.37
C ALA A 291 14.90 13.71 -6.00
N ASN A 292 15.75 14.73 -6.18
CA ASN A 292 17.16 14.66 -5.78
C ASN A 292 17.32 14.50 -4.26
N VAL A 293 16.49 15.17 -3.47
CA VAL A 293 16.49 15.01 -2.00
C VAL A 293 16.03 13.61 -1.60
N ALA A 294 14.97 13.09 -2.21
CA ALA A 294 14.49 11.74 -1.95
C ALA A 294 15.57 10.69 -2.28
N ASP A 295 16.25 10.81 -3.42
CA ASP A 295 17.34 9.89 -3.80
C ASP A 295 18.55 10.00 -2.86
N ALA A 296 18.92 11.21 -2.44
CA ALA A 296 20.01 11.42 -1.49
C ALA A 296 19.72 10.78 -0.12
N ASN A 297 18.45 10.72 0.28
CA ASN A 297 18.01 10.13 1.54
C ASN A 297 17.63 8.64 1.41
N GLY A 298 17.62 8.08 0.19
CA GLY A 298 17.18 6.70 -0.07
C GLY A 298 15.68 6.47 0.12
N TRP A 299 14.86 7.51 -0.04
CA TRP A 299 13.40 7.44 0.12
C TRP A 299 12.71 6.90 -1.13
N THR A 300 11.90 5.87 -0.94
CA THR A 300 11.18 5.19 -2.03
C THR A 300 9.67 5.33 -1.85
N VAL A 301 8.90 4.93 -2.86
CA VAL A 301 7.44 4.93 -2.83
C VAL A 301 6.89 3.53 -3.00
N ALA A 302 5.81 3.21 -2.32
CA ALA A 302 4.92 2.12 -2.67
C ALA A 302 3.50 2.68 -2.63
N ALA A 303 2.85 2.80 -3.79
CA ALA A 303 1.52 3.38 -3.83
C ALA A 303 0.61 2.58 -4.78
N TYR A 304 -0.65 2.45 -4.39
CA TYR A 304 -1.68 1.80 -5.21
C TYR A 304 -2.97 2.64 -5.30
N PRO A 305 -2.87 3.92 -5.72
CA PRO A 305 -4.05 4.76 -5.91
C PRO A 305 -4.95 4.24 -7.02
N THR A 306 -6.25 4.49 -6.88
CA THR A 306 -7.27 4.14 -7.85
C THR A 306 -7.85 5.39 -8.52
N THR A 307 -8.59 5.20 -9.63
CA THR A 307 -9.31 6.31 -10.28
C THR A 307 -10.39 6.95 -9.43
N LYS A 308 -10.82 6.31 -8.34
CA LYS A 308 -11.88 6.81 -7.44
C LYS A 308 -11.32 7.68 -6.31
N ASP A 309 -10.02 7.61 -6.06
CA ASP A 309 -9.39 8.36 -4.99
C ASP A 309 -9.35 9.86 -5.29
N ASP A 310 -9.36 10.66 -4.24
CA ASP A 310 -9.24 12.10 -4.39
C ASP A 310 -7.86 12.45 -4.94
N LYS A 311 -7.83 13.11 -6.10
CA LYS A 311 -6.60 13.39 -6.85
C LYS A 311 -5.61 14.23 -6.04
N TYR A 312 -6.10 15.11 -5.17
CA TYR A 312 -5.26 15.98 -4.34
C TYR A 312 -4.73 15.22 -3.12
N ALA A 313 -5.53 14.35 -2.51
CA ALA A 313 -5.08 13.45 -1.45
C ALA A 313 -3.94 12.54 -1.93
N VAL A 314 -4.11 11.89 -3.09
CA VAL A 314 -3.07 11.03 -3.69
C VAL A 314 -1.78 11.83 -3.95
N LEU A 315 -1.88 13.04 -4.51
CA LEU A 315 -0.72 13.90 -4.73
C LEU A 315 -0.03 14.27 -3.41
N THR A 316 -0.82 14.56 -2.37
CA THR A 316 -0.31 14.95 -1.05
C THR A 316 0.42 13.78 -0.41
N ASN A 317 -0.13 12.57 -0.48
CA ASN A 317 0.46 11.36 0.08
C ASN A 317 1.74 10.94 -0.68
N LEU A 318 1.77 11.10 -2.01
CA LEU A 318 2.98 10.86 -2.81
C LEU A 318 4.09 11.87 -2.46
N LEU A 319 3.73 13.14 -2.28
CA LEU A 319 4.69 14.17 -1.84
C LEU A 319 5.14 13.97 -0.39
N GLN A 320 4.26 13.49 0.50
CA GLN A 320 4.59 13.16 1.88
C GLN A 320 5.67 12.06 1.93
N ALA A 321 5.57 11.05 1.07
CA ALA A 321 6.62 10.03 0.94
C ALA A 321 7.97 10.61 0.49
N ALA A 322 7.97 11.73 -0.25
CA ALA A 322 9.16 12.49 -0.63
C ALA A 322 9.59 13.54 0.42
N GLY A 323 9.01 13.56 1.62
CA GLY A 323 9.25 14.59 2.64
C GLY A 323 8.92 16.01 2.15
N SER A 324 7.91 16.13 1.29
CA SER A 324 7.53 17.36 0.60
C SER A 324 6.05 17.65 0.80
N ILE A 325 5.66 18.93 0.71
CA ILE A 325 4.27 19.35 0.78
C ILE A 325 3.80 19.99 -0.54
N PRO A 326 2.54 19.78 -0.97
CA PRO A 326 2.02 20.44 -2.15
C PRO A 326 1.93 21.95 -1.95
N SER A 327 2.35 22.70 -2.96
CA SER A 327 2.32 24.16 -2.97
C SER A 327 1.78 24.68 -4.31
N ARG A 328 1.37 25.95 -4.33
CA ARG A 328 0.93 26.62 -5.56
C ARG A 328 1.87 27.77 -5.86
N LYS A 329 2.49 27.74 -7.03
CA LYS A 329 3.43 28.76 -7.49
C LYS A 329 2.91 29.41 -8.76
N ALA A 330 2.46 30.66 -8.66
CA ALA A 330 1.94 31.43 -9.79
C ALA A 330 0.85 30.69 -10.61
N GLY A 331 -0.02 29.94 -9.93
CA GLY A 331 -1.07 29.13 -10.57
C GLY A 331 -0.62 27.73 -11.03
N LYS A 332 0.67 27.41 -10.89
CA LYS A 332 1.22 26.08 -11.18
C LYS A 332 1.15 25.15 -9.97
N ILE A 333 1.03 23.85 -10.25
CA ILE A 333 1.22 22.78 -9.27
C ILE A 333 2.72 22.70 -8.96
N SER A 334 3.09 22.88 -7.70
CA SER A 334 4.48 22.87 -7.23
C SER A 334 4.56 22.09 -5.92
N CYS A 335 5.77 21.86 -5.42
CA CYS A 335 6.00 21.23 -4.12
C CYS A 335 7.10 21.99 -3.36
N VAL A 336 7.09 21.86 -2.03
CA VAL A 336 8.13 22.38 -1.15
C VAL A 336 8.75 21.20 -0.44
N CYS A 337 10.04 20.97 -0.66
CA CYS A 337 10.77 19.92 0.03
C CYS A 337 11.20 20.38 1.42
N ASN A 338 10.97 19.54 2.42
CA ASN A 338 11.41 19.72 3.81
C ASN A 338 12.55 18.76 4.20
N GLY A 339 12.92 17.82 3.31
CA GLY A 339 13.91 16.78 3.59
C GLY A 339 15.38 17.21 3.54
N GLU A 340 15.68 18.49 3.31
CA GLU A 340 17.04 19.02 3.20
C GLU A 340 17.16 20.43 3.80
N ALA A 341 18.32 20.72 4.42
CA ALA A 341 18.71 22.04 4.87
C ALA A 341 19.02 22.96 3.67
N GLN A 342 18.18 23.98 3.44
CA GLN A 342 18.34 24.88 2.30
C GLN A 342 19.13 26.14 2.64
N THR A 343 20.10 26.57 1.82
CA THR A 343 20.83 27.82 2.09
C THR A 343 19.93 29.06 2.09
N SER A 344 20.27 30.05 2.90
CA SER A 344 19.58 31.35 2.89
C SER A 344 19.82 32.08 1.57
N ILE A 345 18.75 32.41 0.84
CA ILE A 345 18.83 33.08 -0.47
C ILE A 345 19.03 34.60 -0.30
N VAL A 346 18.39 35.18 0.72
CA VAL A 346 18.42 36.62 0.97
C VAL A 346 18.56 36.88 2.46
N THR A 347 19.38 37.88 2.79
CA THR A 347 19.42 38.50 4.10
C THR A 347 18.54 39.75 4.08
N VAL A 348 17.49 39.73 4.91
CA VAL A 348 16.45 40.73 5.00
C VAL A 348 16.78 41.74 6.10
N THR A 349 16.60 43.03 5.80
CA THR A 349 16.78 44.13 6.76
C THR A 349 15.51 44.97 6.89
N ALA A 350 15.46 45.91 7.84
CA ALA A 350 14.36 46.86 8.01
C ALA A 350 13.93 47.54 6.71
N ALA A 351 14.92 47.86 5.87
CA ALA A 351 14.71 48.56 4.61
C ALA A 351 13.86 47.76 3.62
N ASP A 352 13.78 46.44 3.78
CA ASP A 352 13.02 45.53 2.92
C ASP A 352 11.57 45.33 3.39
N THR A 353 11.30 45.63 4.65
CA THR A 353 9.96 45.53 5.25
C THR A 353 9.08 46.71 4.82
N ALA A 354 7.80 46.43 4.54
CA ALA A 354 6.77 47.40 4.15
C ALA A 354 5.72 47.63 5.24
N GLY A 355 5.84 46.93 6.37
CA GLY A 355 4.90 46.97 7.48
C GLY A 355 5.46 46.24 8.72
N PRO A 356 4.71 46.21 9.83
CA PRO A 356 5.15 45.54 11.04
C PRO A 356 5.36 44.04 10.80
N VAL A 357 6.35 43.48 11.50
CA VAL A 357 6.62 42.05 11.53
C VAL A 357 5.79 41.43 12.65
N GLU A 358 4.82 40.58 12.28
CA GLU A 358 4.01 39.84 13.24
C GLU A 358 4.71 38.53 13.57
N ILE A 359 5.09 38.35 14.84
CA ILE A 359 5.77 37.15 15.33
C ILE A 359 4.91 36.49 16.38
N SER A 360 4.73 35.19 16.25
CA SER A 360 4.24 34.30 17.29
C SER A 360 5.44 33.56 17.89
N LEU A 361 5.61 33.73 19.21
CA LEU A 361 6.64 33.07 19.98
C LEU A 361 6.03 31.88 20.72
N GLY A 362 6.58 30.70 20.46
CA GLY A 362 6.16 29.45 21.08
C GLY A 362 4.87 28.90 20.48
N GLN A 363 4.91 27.64 20.06
CA GLN A 363 3.70 26.92 19.71
C GLN A 363 2.85 26.62 20.95
N SER A 364 1.54 26.49 20.75
CA SER A 364 0.62 26.05 21.81
C SER A 364 1.09 24.72 22.40
N ARG A 365 0.91 24.54 23.72
CA ARG A 365 1.31 23.31 24.42
C ARG A 365 0.70 22.04 23.80
N LEU A 366 -0.48 22.17 23.17
CA LEU A 366 -1.17 21.08 22.47
C LEU A 366 -0.56 20.73 21.11
N GLU A 367 0.08 21.70 20.46
CA GLU A 367 0.71 21.55 19.14
C GLU A 367 2.16 21.09 19.26
N ARG A 368 2.80 21.39 20.39
CA ARG A 368 4.14 20.94 20.75
C ARG A 368 4.18 19.44 21.08
N ILE A 369 4.12 18.60 20.05
CA ILE A 369 4.29 17.14 20.13
C ILE A 369 5.75 16.77 20.41
N ASN A 370 5.97 15.60 21.01
CA ASN A 370 7.32 15.05 21.25
C ASN A 370 7.46 13.58 20.86
N THR A 371 6.35 12.93 20.55
CA THR A 371 6.29 11.52 20.16
C THR A 371 5.33 11.36 18.99
N VAL A 372 5.74 10.61 17.97
CA VAL A 372 4.87 10.22 16.86
C VAL A 372 4.83 8.70 16.79
N LEU A 373 3.64 8.15 16.53
CA LEU A 373 3.45 6.74 16.21
C LEU A 373 3.20 6.63 14.71
N PRO A 374 4.26 6.39 13.90
CA PRO A 374 4.10 6.32 12.46
C PRO A 374 3.46 4.99 12.05
N ARG A 375 2.49 5.05 11.15
CA ARG A 375 1.94 3.89 10.45
C ARG A 375 2.37 3.92 9.00
N TYR A 376 2.91 2.81 8.51
CA TYR A 376 3.49 2.70 7.17
C TYR A 376 3.03 1.41 6.49
N TRP A 377 3.27 1.31 5.19
CA TRP A 377 2.75 0.22 4.38
C TRP A 377 3.80 -0.88 4.19
N SER A 378 3.69 -1.99 4.92
CA SER A 378 4.80 -2.94 5.04
C SER A 378 4.62 -4.19 4.19
N ALA A 379 5.63 -4.51 3.35
CA ALA A 379 5.68 -5.75 2.60
C ALA A 379 5.78 -7.00 3.50
N GLU A 380 6.47 -6.91 4.63
CA GLU A 380 6.64 -8.03 5.59
C GLU A 380 5.34 -8.40 6.32
N HIS A 381 4.41 -7.45 6.40
CA HIS A 381 3.07 -7.67 6.96
C HIS A 381 2.01 -7.70 5.85
N ARG A 382 2.33 -8.32 4.71
CA ARG A 382 1.41 -8.53 3.59
C ARG A 382 0.82 -7.25 3.01
N TRP A 383 1.59 -6.18 2.95
CA TRP A 383 1.11 -4.90 2.43
C TRP A 383 -0.10 -4.41 3.22
N GLU A 384 -0.03 -4.48 4.55
CA GLU A 384 -0.96 -3.86 5.46
C GLU A 384 -0.36 -2.60 6.10
N MET A 385 -1.22 -1.69 6.54
CA MET A 385 -0.82 -0.48 7.25
C MET A 385 -0.54 -0.80 8.71
N VAL A 386 0.75 -0.91 9.06
CA VAL A 386 1.18 -1.32 10.39
C VAL A 386 1.87 -0.18 11.12
N GLN A 387 1.70 -0.14 12.44
CA GLN A 387 2.30 0.87 13.30
C GLN A 387 3.71 0.46 13.72
N ALA A 388 4.70 1.30 13.42
CA ALA A 388 6.06 1.11 13.91
C ALA A 388 6.20 1.55 15.39
N ALA A 389 7.38 1.31 15.96
CA ALA A 389 7.72 1.83 17.28
C ALA A 389 7.61 3.37 17.34
N PRO A 390 7.25 3.94 18.51
CA PRO A 390 7.09 5.38 18.65
C PRO A 390 8.43 6.12 18.52
N VAL A 391 8.52 7.03 17.57
CA VAL A 391 9.66 7.94 17.41
C VAL A 391 9.54 9.04 18.45
N THR A 392 10.55 9.19 19.32
CA THR A 392 10.54 10.13 20.43
C THR A 392 11.90 10.77 20.61
N ASN A 393 11.94 12.09 20.71
CA ASN A 393 13.16 12.78 21.14
C ASN A 393 13.22 12.83 22.69
N PRO A 394 14.24 12.23 23.32
CA PRO A 394 14.32 12.11 24.78
C PRO A 394 14.53 13.45 25.51
N ASP A 395 15.22 14.41 24.88
CA ASP A 395 15.44 15.73 25.47
C ASP A 395 14.13 16.50 25.56
N TRP A 396 13.32 16.44 24.50
CA TRP A 396 12.02 17.08 24.46
C TRP A 396 11.02 16.46 25.43
N LEU A 397 11.12 15.15 25.68
CA LEU A 397 10.31 14.47 26.69
C LEU A 397 10.64 14.96 28.09
N THR A 398 11.92 15.16 28.38
CA THR A 398 12.41 15.68 29.67
C THR A 398 11.94 17.12 29.90
N VAL A 399 12.07 17.98 28.89
CA VAL A 399 11.60 19.38 28.95
C VAL A 399 10.08 19.48 29.12
N ASP A 400 9.32 18.56 28.53
CA ASP A 400 7.86 18.59 28.57
C ASP A 400 7.22 17.92 29.80
N GLY A 401 8.02 17.19 30.59
CA GLY A 401 7.56 16.47 31.77
C GLY A 401 6.59 15.32 31.47
N GLY A 402 6.61 14.78 30.24
CA GLY A 402 5.74 13.66 29.84
C GLY A 402 5.57 13.48 28.32
N LYS A 403 4.99 12.34 27.93
CA LYS A 403 4.70 11.99 26.53
C LYS A 403 3.51 12.78 25.99
N ARG A 404 3.67 13.33 24.79
CA ARG A 404 2.65 14.01 23.98
C ARG A 404 2.69 13.39 22.59
N SER A 405 1.91 12.32 22.46
CA SER A 405 1.92 11.45 21.29
C SER A 405 0.84 11.82 20.28
N ARG A 406 1.16 11.66 19.00
CA ARG A 406 0.19 11.70 17.89
C ARG A 406 0.44 10.54 16.93
N GLY A 407 -0.62 9.92 16.42
CA GLY A 407 -0.50 8.97 15.31
C GLY A 407 -0.48 9.70 13.98
N TYR A 408 0.44 9.33 13.10
CA TYR A 408 0.48 9.81 11.72
C TYR A 408 0.51 8.60 10.79
N ASP A 409 -0.31 8.66 9.75
CA ASP A 409 -0.35 7.64 8.70
C ASP A 409 0.50 8.12 7.52
N TYR A 410 1.37 7.24 7.03
CA TYR A 410 2.21 7.42 5.85
C TYR A 410 1.86 6.32 4.84
N PRO A 411 0.72 6.44 4.13
CA PRO A 411 0.13 5.35 3.37
C PRO A 411 0.98 4.85 2.20
N TYR A 412 1.88 5.69 1.67
CA TYR A 412 2.70 5.35 0.50
C TYR A 412 4.19 5.15 0.82
N VAL A 413 4.52 4.99 2.10
CA VAL A 413 5.90 4.77 2.56
C VAL A 413 6.11 3.27 2.84
N PRO A 414 7.00 2.58 2.09
CA PRO A 414 7.24 1.16 2.28
C PRO A 414 8.25 0.83 3.39
N ALA A 415 9.22 1.72 3.63
CA ALA A 415 10.34 1.46 4.52
C ALA A 415 10.09 2.03 5.94
N VAL A 416 10.40 1.23 6.96
CA VAL A 416 10.23 1.63 8.37
C VAL A 416 11.14 2.80 8.76
N ASP A 417 12.37 2.82 8.25
CA ASP A 417 13.33 3.90 8.51
C ASP A 417 12.85 5.22 7.89
N GLN A 418 12.39 5.19 6.64
CA GLN A 418 11.80 6.37 5.98
C GLN A 418 10.61 6.91 6.78
N ALA A 419 9.72 6.04 7.27
CA ALA A 419 8.59 6.46 8.10
C ALA A 419 9.05 7.10 9.43
N ALA A 420 10.13 6.60 10.04
CA ALA A 420 10.70 7.16 11.26
C ALA A 420 11.34 8.54 11.02
N GLN A 421 12.11 8.70 9.94
CA GLN A 421 12.74 9.96 9.56
C GLN A 421 11.69 11.04 9.26
N LEU A 422 10.65 10.72 8.49
CA LEU A 422 9.53 11.63 8.20
C LEU A 422 8.75 12.01 9.47
N ALA A 423 8.53 11.05 10.37
CA ALA A 423 7.91 11.31 11.66
C ALA A 423 8.75 12.25 12.53
N TYR A 424 10.07 12.14 12.51
CA TYR A 424 10.95 13.07 13.22
C TYR A 424 10.85 14.48 12.64
N TYR A 425 10.83 14.63 11.31
CA TYR A 425 10.60 15.92 10.66
C TYR A 425 9.29 16.56 11.12
N ASP A 426 8.20 15.80 11.20
CA ASP A 426 6.91 16.29 11.69
C ASP A 426 6.97 16.75 13.16
N ILE A 427 7.72 16.06 14.02
CA ILE A 427 7.94 16.49 15.40
C ILE A 427 8.78 17.78 15.44
N ALA A 428 9.89 17.83 14.70
CA ALA A 428 10.80 18.97 14.69
C ALA A 428 10.08 20.23 14.19
N ASP A 429 9.34 20.13 13.10
CA ASP A 429 8.56 21.23 12.51
C ASP A 429 7.44 21.74 13.43
N ALA A 430 6.81 20.85 14.21
CA ALA A 430 5.83 21.23 15.22
C ALA A 430 6.46 21.92 16.45
N ARG A 431 7.79 21.86 16.61
CA ARG A 431 8.52 22.46 17.73
C ARG A 431 9.31 23.71 17.37
N GLU A 432 9.41 24.06 16.09
CA GLU A 432 10.07 25.30 15.67
C GLU A 432 9.44 26.50 16.40
N PRO A 433 10.24 27.24 17.20
CA PRO A 433 9.70 28.12 18.24
C PRO A 433 9.16 29.43 17.71
N ILE A 434 9.53 29.81 16.48
CA ILE A 434 9.18 31.09 15.89
C ILE A 434 8.42 30.87 14.59
N SER A 435 7.23 31.45 14.50
CA SER A 435 6.46 31.55 13.27
C SER A 435 5.84 32.94 13.17
N GLY A 436 5.52 33.40 11.98
CA GLY A 436 4.99 34.75 11.84
C GLY A 436 4.59 35.12 10.42
N THR A 437 4.15 36.37 10.27
CA THR A 437 3.94 36.96 8.96
C THR A 437 4.65 38.30 8.85
N VAL A 438 5.31 38.52 7.71
CA VAL A 438 5.97 39.79 7.38
C VAL A 438 5.39 40.34 6.09
N MET A 439 5.20 41.65 6.08
CA MET A 439 4.87 42.43 4.89
C MET A 439 6.16 43.00 4.30
N PHE A 440 6.50 42.58 3.09
CA PHE A 440 7.67 43.04 2.36
C PHE A 440 7.32 44.02 1.23
N LYS A 441 8.33 44.78 0.83
CA LYS A 441 8.28 45.64 -0.36
C LYS A 441 8.25 44.83 -1.67
N PRO A 442 7.79 45.41 -2.79
CA PRO A 442 7.60 44.70 -4.05
C PRO A 442 8.84 43.96 -4.60
N HIS A 443 10.05 44.43 -4.31
CA HIS A 443 11.28 43.80 -4.82
C HIS A 443 11.53 42.41 -4.21
N MET A 444 10.97 42.13 -3.03
CA MET A 444 11.06 40.84 -2.35
C MET A 444 10.09 39.79 -2.91
N ARG A 445 9.36 40.10 -3.99
CA ARG A 445 8.52 39.12 -4.72
C ARG A 445 9.32 37.92 -5.25
N ARG A 446 10.64 38.00 -5.28
CA ARG A 446 11.51 36.89 -5.71
C ARG A 446 11.55 35.72 -4.73
N ILE A 447 11.27 35.93 -3.44
CA ILE A 447 11.20 34.84 -2.46
C ILE A 447 10.01 33.96 -2.82
N GLU A 448 10.26 32.66 -2.96
CA GLU A 448 9.26 31.66 -3.31
C GLU A 448 8.88 30.81 -2.09
N PRO A 449 7.68 30.20 -2.06
CA PRO A 449 7.36 29.19 -1.06
C PRO A 449 8.39 28.06 -1.11
N GLY A 450 8.93 27.71 0.05
CA GLY A 450 10.05 26.79 0.21
C GLY A 450 11.36 27.48 0.53
N ASP A 451 11.62 28.66 -0.03
CA ASP A 451 12.91 29.34 0.14
C ASP A 451 13.22 29.71 1.59
N CYS A 452 14.49 29.57 1.97
CA CYS A 452 15.01 30.05 3.24
C CYS A 452 15.59 31.46 3.10
N PHE A 453 15.35 32.32 4.09
CA PHE A 453 15.92 33.66 4.20
C PHE A 453 16.31 33.97 5.65
N THR A 454 17.23 34.91 5.84
CA THR A 454 17.77 35.28 7.16
C THR A 454 17.38 36.71 7.48
N PHE A 455 17.03 37.01 8.73
CA PHE A 455 16.87 38.40 9.16
C PHE A 455 18.20 38.90 9.73
N ALA A 456 18.65 40.09 9.31
CA ALA A 456 19.82 40.76 9.88
C ALA A 456 19.42 42.18 10.30
N GLU A 457 18.85 42.28 11.50
CA GLU A 457 18.44 43.57 12.05
C GLU A 457 18.62 43.58 13.56
N ALA A 458 19.61 44.37 13.99
CA ALA A 458 19.92 44.58 15.39
C ALA A 458 18.72 45.20 16.12
N GLY A 459 18.09 44.40 16.99
CA GLY A 459 16.92 44.81 17.78
C GLY A 459 15.66 43.98 17.55
N PHE A 460 15.61 43.16 16.50
CA PHE A 460 14.57 42.15 16.34
C PHE A 460 14.95 40.84 17.02
N LEU A 461 13.99 40.14 17.61
CA LEU A 461 14.16 38.77 18.13
C LEU A 461 14.56 37.74 17.05
N LEU A 462 14.55 38.16 15.78
CA LEU A 462 14.85 37.36 14.59
C LEU A 462 16.29 37.56 14.08
N ASP A 463 17.10 38.41 14.71
CA ASP A 463 18.45 38.73 14.21
C ASP A 463 19.34 37.47 14.13
N GLY A 464 19.85 37.17 12.93
CA GLY A 464 20.64 35.97 12.63
C GLY A 464 19.83 34.69 12.48
N ILE A 465 18.50 34.72 12.62
CA ILE A 465 17.65 33.53 12.54
C ILE A 465 17.26 33.24 11.09
N LYS A 466 17.47 31.97 10.71
CA LYS A 466 17.04 31.42 9.42
C LYS A 466 15.57 31.04 9.48
N VAL A 467 14.81 31.47 8.50
CA VAL A 467 13.37 31.18 8.38
C VAL A 467 13.04 30.66 6.99
N LYS A 468 12.05 29.78 6.92
CA LYS A 468 11.51 29.19 5.70
C LYS A 468 10.19 29.85 5.31
N CYS A 469 10.05 30.20 4.04
CA CYS A 469 8.81 30.74 3.47
C CYS A 469 7.78 29.62 3.27
N LEU A 470 6.65 29.67 3.98
CA LEU A 470 5.58 28.67 3.82
C LEU A 470 4.57 29.08 2.76
N ARG A 471 4.20 30.36 2.73
CA ARG A 471 3.19 30.89 1.81
C ARG A 471 3.49 32.34 1.48
N ARG A 472 3.27 32.68 0.21
CA ARG A 472 3.36 34.05 -0.30
C ARG A 472 2.01 34.50 -0.82
N SER A 473 1.59 35.71 -0.45
CA SER A 473 0.43 36.40 -1.01
C SER A 473 0.84 37.79 -1.48
N TYR A 474 0.40 38.19 -2.66
CA TYR A 474 0.66 39.52 -3.21
C TYR A 474 -0.63 40.32 -3.27
N ASP A 475 -0.62 41.53 -2.71
CA ASP A 475 -1.73 42.46 -2.83
C ASP A 475 -1.43 43.49 -3.94
N PRO A 476 -2.17 43.47 -5.07
CA PRO A 476 -1.95 44.40 -6.17
C PRO A 476 -2.31 45.86 -5.83
N MET A 477 -3.15 46.10 -4.83
CA MET A 477 -3.58 47.46 -4.46
C MET A 477 -2.53 48.17 -3.61
N SER A 478 -2.04 47.50 -2.56
CA SER A 478 -0.99 48.05 -1.68
C SER A 478 0.42 47.83 -2.22
N ARG A 479 0.59 47.00 -3.26
CA ARG A 479 1.90 46.59 -3.82
C ARG A 479 2.81 45.94 -2.77
N THR A 480 2.24 45.31 -1.75
CA THR A 480 2.99 44.62 -0.68
C THR A 480 2.97 43.11 -0.88
N VAL A 481 4.02 42.43 -0.41
CA VAL A 481 4.15 40.98 -0.44
C VAL A 481 4.03 40.46 0.99
N LYS A 482 2.96 39.73 1.31
CA LYS A 482 2.79 39.05 2.59
C LYS A 482 3.45 37.67 2.52
N ILE A 483 4.40 37.41 3.41
CA ILE A 483 5.05 36.10 3.56
C ILE A 483 4.75 35.56 4.96
N SER A 484 4.23 34.33 5.03
CA SER A 484 4.19 33.56 6.28
C SER A 484 5.44 32.70 6.36
N PHE A 485 6.13 32.75 7.51
CA PHE A 485 7.38 32.05 7.72
C PHE A 485 7.36 31.22 8.99
N ARG A 486 8.22 30.22 9.03
CA ARG A 486 8.56 29.43 10.21
C ARG A 486 10.09 29.43 10.35
N GLN A 487 10.60 29.40 11.57
CA GLN A 487 12.01 29.16 11.79
C GLN A 487 12.43 27.82 11.21
N GLU A 488 13.64 27.79 10.66
CA GLU A 488 14.26 26.58 10.12
C GLU A 488 15.59 26.36 10.84
N THR A 489 15.70 25.26 11.57
CA THR A 489 16.93 24.88 12.28
C THR A 489 17.67 23.76 11.54
N ASP A 490 18.86 24.04 11.00
CA ASP A 490 19.59 23.09 10.13
C ASP A 490 19.99 21.77 10.81
N ALA A 491 20.18 21.79 12.13
CA ALA A 491 20.51 20.59 12.90
C ALA A 491 19.40 19.51 12.82
N LYS A 492 18.14 19.91 12.60
CA LYS A 492 17.01 18.97 12.56
C LYS A 492 17.13 17.96 11.42
N HIS A 493 17.77 18.32 10.31
CA HIS A 493 17.91 17.43 9.17
C HIS A 493 18.87 16.28 9.47
N THR A 494 19.98 16.57 10.15
CA THR A 494 20.94 15.54 10.56
C THR A 494 20.32 14.60 11.60
N ASP A 495 19.59 15.15 12.58
CA ASP A 495 18.91 14.33 13.59
C ASP A 495 17.82 13.47 12.96
N ALA A 496 16.99 14.04 12.07
CA ALA A 496 15.91 13.33 11.40
C ALA A 496 16.44 12.15 10.57
N LEU A 497 17.49 12.37 9.78
CA LEU A 497 18.09 11.33 8.92
C LEU A 497 18.87 10.27 9.71
N GLY A 498 19.23 10.56 10.96
CA GLY A 498 19.86 9.60 11.87
C GLY A 498 18.87 8.63 12.53
N GLU A 499 17.56 8.85 12.41
CA GLU A 499 16.55 7.98 13.01
C GLU A 499 16.45 6.63 12.29
N THR A 500 16.23 5.58 13.08
CA THR A 500 16.04 4.20 12.61
C THR A 500 14.71 3.68 13.15
N GLY A 501 13.89 3.14 12.26
CA GLY A 501 12.59 2.60 12.58
C GLY A 501 12.70 1.19 13.16
N ILE A 502 11.82 0.85 14.10
CA ILE A 502 11.69 -0.53 14.60
C ILE A 502 10.32 -1.06 14.17
N PRO A 503 10.26 -2.07 13.28
CA PRO A 503 9.01 -2.65 12.84
C PRO A 503 8.41 -3.52 13.96
N PRO A 504 7.08 -3.70 13.98
CA PRO A 504 6.44 -4.69 14.83
C PRO A 504 6.77 -6.12 14.35
N PRO A 505 6.57 -7.16 15.20
CA PRO A 505 6.84 -8.54 14.80
C PRO A 505 5.96 -8.95 13.61
N PRO A 506 6.52 -9.65 12.60
CA PRO A 506 5.84 -9.98 11.36
C PRO A 506 4.54 -10.74 11.62
N SER A 507 3.56 -10.58 10.73
CA SER A 507 2.36 -11.40 10.76
C SER A 507 2.76 -12.84 10.44
N THR A 508 2.73 -13.73 11.43
CA THR A 508 2.91 -15.17 11.18
C THR A 508 1.78 -15.65 10.27
N PRO A 509 2.08 -16.47 9.24
CA PRO A 509 1.03 -17.11 8.49
C PRO A 509 0.11 -17.88 9.42
N ASP A 510 -1.20 -17.65 9.27
CA ASP A 510 -2.19 -18.56 9.79
C ASP A 510 -1.99 -19.83 8.97
N THR A 511 -1.15 -20.73 9.48
CA THR A 511 -0.92 -22.01 8.82
C THR A 511 -2.29 -22.64 8.78
N PRO A 512 -2.87 -22.94 7.59
CA PRO A 512 -4.11 -23.69 7.57
C PRO A 512 -3.88 -24.93 8.44
N PRO A 513 -4.80 -25.28 9.36
CA PRO A 513 -4.61 -26.46 10.19
C PRO A 513 -4.31 -27.61 9.24
N PRO A 514 -3.18 -28.31 9.42
CA PRO A 514 -2.77 -29.30 8.44
C PRO A 514 -3.89 -30.33 8.30
N ALA A 515 -4.46 -30.42 7.10
CA ALA A 515 -5.31 -31.56 6.71
C ALA A 515 -4.52 -32.88 6.68
N TYR A 516 -3.20 -32.78 6.91
CA TYR A 516 -2.31 -33.90 7.15
C TYR A 516 -2.44 -34.38 8.61
N VAL A 517 -3.25 -35.41 8.80
CA VAL A 517 -3.24 -36.22 10.03
C VAL A 517 -2.05 -37.17 9.93
N GLU A 518 -1.08 -37.03 10.83
CA GLU A 518 0.04 -37.96 10.94
C GLU A 518 -0.50 -39.40 11.11
N PRO A 519 0.03 -40.40 10.38
CA PRO A 519 -0.39 -41.78 10.53
C PRO A 519 0.06 -42.36 11.88
N PRO A 520 -0.70 -43.32 12.47
CA PRO A 520 -0.24 -44.07 13.64
C PRO A 520 1.13 -44.71 13.42
N THR A 521 1.94 -44.78 14.46
CA THR A 521 3.27 -45.43 14.42
C THR A 521 3.26 -46.72 15.22
N ASP A 522 4.34 -47.51 15.15
CA ASP A 522 4.51 -48.75 15.93
C ASP A 522 3.39 -49.80 15.75
N PHE A 523 2.70 -49.82 14.59
CA PHE A 523 1.60 -50.74 14.35
C PHE A 523 2.07 -52.19 14.15
N LEU A 524 1.64 -53.08 15.03
CA LEU A 524 1.97 -54.51 15.02
C LEU A 524 0.73 -55.36 15.34
N ALA A 525 0.63 -56.52 14.68
CA ALA A 525 -0.38 -57.54 14.96
C ALA A 525 0.30 -58.88 15.29
N THR A 526 -0.05 -59.49 16.41
CA THR A 526 0.53 -60.75 16.90
C THR A 526 -0.56 -61.79 17.12
N ALA A 527 -0.37 -63.00 16.60
CA ALA A 527 -1.30 -64.11 16.80
C ALA A 527 -1.16 -64.69 18.22
N ASP A 528 -2.27 -64.85 18.93
CA ASP A 528 -2.37 -65.50 20.24
C ASP A 528 -3.66 -66.34 20.30
N SER A 529 -3.66 -67.47 19.59
CA SER A 529 -4.86 -68.26 19.28
C SER A 529 -5.76 -68.53 20.51
N PRO A 530 -7.08 -68.19 20.47
CA PRO A 530 -7.89 -67.83 19.30
C PRO A 530 -7.90 -66.33 18.92
N ASP A 531 -7.08 -65.50 19.58
CA ASP A 531 -7.12 -64.05 19.50
C ASP A 531 -5.94 -63.46 18.71
N VAL A 532 -6.07 -62.19 18.31
CA VAL A 532 -5.00 -61.37 17.72
C VAL A 532 -4.79 -60.16 18.61
N GLN A 533 -3.56 -59.96 19.08
CA GLN A 533 -3.15 -58.77 19.81
C GLN A 533 -2.65 -57.71 18.84
N LEU A 534 -3.24 -56.53 18.89
CA LEU A 534 -2.95 -55.37 18.05
C LEU A 534 -2.40 -54.25 18.94
N VAL A 535 -1.31 -53.63 18.50
CA VAL A 535 -0.71 -52.49 19.20
C VAL A 535 -0.34 -51.41 18.19
N TRP A 536 -0.52 -50.15 18.56
CA TRP A 536 -0.03 -48.99 17.81
C TRP A 536 0.18 -47.80 18.75
N ARG A 537 0.86 -46.77 18.25
CA ARG A 537 0.98 -45.46 18.89
C ARG A 537 0.12 -44.44 18.15
N ASN A 538 -0.71 -43.73 18.89
CA ASN A 538 -1.51 -42.63 18.37
C ASN A 538 -0.58 -41.50 17.86
N PRO A 539 -0.98 -40.77 16.81
CA PRO A 539 -0.17 -39.66 16.28
C PRO A 539 0.07 -38.56 17.32
N LEU A 540 1.18 -37.83 17.18
CA LEU A 540 1.58 -36.80 18.15
C LEU A 540 1.08 -35.41 17.71
N ILE A 541 -0.22 -35.31 17.45
CA ILE A 541 -0.88 -34.07 16.97
C ILE A 541 -1.87 -33.53 18.01
N THR A 542 -2.10 -32.22 18.02
CA THR A 542 -2.94 -31.53 19.01
C THR A 542 -4.45 -31.68 18.77
N ASN A 543 -4.85 -32.05 17.56
CA ASN A 543 -6.24 -32.24 17.12
C ASN A 543 -6.61 -33.73 16.91
N PHE A 544 -5.85 -34.67 17.48
CA PHE A 544 -6.17 -36.11 17.42
C PHE A 544 -7.49 -36.41 18.13
N ASP A 545 -8.36 -37.23 17.52
CA ASP A 545 -9.62 -37.68 18.12
C ASP A 545 -9.61 -39.20 18.38
N PHE A 546 -9.52 -40.03 17.33
CA PHE A 546 -9.51 -41.49 17.45
C PHE A 546 -8.80 -42.20 16.29
N VAL A 547 -8.56 -43.51 16.43
CA VAL A 547 -8.06 -44.40 15.37
C VAL A 547 -9.13 -45.40 14.96
N ASN A 548 -9.37 -45.51 13.64
CA ASN A 548 -10.18 -46.57 13.05
C ASN A 548 -9.35 -47.83 12.81
N LEU A 549 -9.83 -48.98 13.29
CA LEU A 549 -9.23 -50.29 13.04
C LEU A 549 -9.96 -51.01 11.91
N TYR A 550 -9.22 -51.44 10.89
CA TYR A 550 -9.75 -52.14 9.73
C TYR A 550 -9.28 -53.59 9.69
N ARG A 551 -10.13 -54.49 9.18
CA ARG A 551 -9.78 -55.88 8.87
C ARG A 551 -10.30 -56.32 7.51
N GLY A 552 -9.46 -57.07 6.80
CA GLY A 552 -9.78 -57.70 5.51
C GLY A 552 -9.45 -59.18 5.49
N THR A 553 -10.12 -59.92 4.60
CA THR A 553 -9.78 -61.31 4.24
C THR A 553 -8.81 -61.39 3.06
N THR A 554 -8.55 -60.26 2.39
CA THR A 554 -7.57 -60.07 1.32
C THR A 554 -6.65 -58.90 1.66
N ASN A 555 -5.46 -58.86 1.04
CA ASN A 555 -4.50 -57.77 1.22
C ASN A 555 -4.87 -56.54 0.36
N VAL A 556 -6.09 -56.01 0.53
CA VAL A 556 -6.59 -54.84 -0.19
C VAL A 556 -7.35 -53.96 0.79
N PHE A 557 -6.79 -52.79 1.13
CA PHE A 557 -7.41 -51.86 2.08
C PHE A 557 -8.82 -51.43 1.66
N GLY A 558 -9.03 -51.16 0.36
CA GLY A 558 -10.36 -50.79 -0.17
C GLY A 558 -11.43 -51.89 -0.10
N ALA A 559 -11.04 -53.14 0.20
CA ALA A 559 -11.95 -54.26 0.44
C ALA A 559 -12.06 -54.62 1.94
N SER A 560 -11.37 -53.89 2.82
CA SER A 560 -11.42 -54.06 4.27
C SER A 560 -12.63 -53.35 4.87
N THR A 561 -13.06 -53.81 6.04
CA THR A 561 -14.16 -53.19 6.80
C THR A 561 -13.63 -52.69 8.14
N ILE A 562 -14.16 -51.54 8.59
CA ILE A 562 -13.92 -51.06 9.96
C ILE A 562 -14.48 -52.09 10.93
N ILE A 563 -13.67 -52.52 11.89
CA ILE A 563 -14.10 -53.38 12.99
C ILE A 563 -14.62 -52.50 14.13
N ASP A 564 -13.83 -51.49 14.50
CA ASP A 564 -14.12 -50.61 15.64
C ASP A 564 -13.28 -49.31 15.55
N PHE A 565 -13.59 -48.36 16.43
CA PHE A 565 -12.82 -47.13 16.62
C PHE A 565 -12.32 -47.01 18.06
N TYR A 566 -11.12 -46.46 18.24
CA TYR A 566 -10.45 -46.36 19.53
C TYR A 566 -9.97 -44.92 19.78
N ALA A 567 -10.59 -44.26 20.75
CA ALA A 567 -10.17 -42.95 21.23
C ALA A 567 -9.01 -43.08 22.25
N GLY A 568 -8.19 -42.06 22.37
CA GLY A 568 -7.07 -42.01 23.31
C GLY A 568 -6.39 -40.64 23.32
N ALA A 569 -5.35 -40.47 24.13
CA ALA A 569 -4.55 -39.27 24.08
C ALA A 569 -3.57 -39.30 22.89
N SER A 570 -3.21 -38.09 22.43
CA SER A 570 -2.13 -37.88 21.45
C SER A 570 -0.83 -38.53 21.95
N GLY A 571 -0.16 -39.32 21.09
CA GLY A 571 1.07 -40.05 21.42
C GLY A 571 0.92 -41.30 22.32
N GLU A 572 -0.29 -41.62 22.79
CA GLU A 572 -0.56 -42.79 23.65
C GLU A 572 -0.40 -44.12 22.90
N MET A 573 0.07 -45.15 23.60
CA MET A 573 0.09 -46.52 23.06
C MET A 573 -1.26 -47.20 23.28
N ALA A 574 -1.89 -47.67 22.22
CA ALA A 574 -3.14 -48.40 22.26
C ALA A 574 -2.90 -49.92 22.15
N TYR A 575 -3.71 -50.69 22.88
CA TYR A 575 -3.66 -52.16 22.90
C TYR A 575 -5.07 -52.71 22.71
N VAL A 576 -5.24 -53.58 21.73
CA VAL A 576 -6.55 -54.15 21.36
C VAL A 576 -6.43 -55.64 21.09
N THR A 577 -7.45 -56.39 21.48
CA THR A 577 -7.59 -57.81 21.18
C THR A 577 -8.77 -58.03 20.24
N ASP A 578 -8.54 -58.67 19.09
CA ASP A 578 -9.59 -59.08 18.15
C ASP A 578 -9.68 -60.61 18.06
N THR A 579 -10.88 -61.17 17.94
CA THR A 579 -11.13 -62.62 17.84
C THR A 579 -11.77 -62.95 16.48
N PRO A 580 -11.02 -62.90 15.36
CA PRO A 580 -11.58 -62.92 14.00
C PRO A 580 -11.93 -64.33 13.47
N GLY A 581 -11.72 -65.39 14.26
CA GLY A 581 -11.84 -66.79 13.85
C GLY A 581 -10.69 -67.28 12.96
N SER A 582 -10.69 -68.57 12.61
CA SER A 582 -9.60 -69.24 11.87
C SER A 582 -9.32 -68.64 10.49
N GLY A 583 -8.05 -68.67 10.08
CA GLY A 583 -7.61 -68.26 8.73
C GLY A 583 -6.82 -66.94 8.71
N THR A 584 -6.28 -66.60 7.53
CA THR A 584 -5.44 -65.40 7.37
C THR A 584 -6.26 -64.12 7.35
N LYS A 585 -5.87 -63.14 8.15
CA LYS A 585 -6.46 -61.79 8.23
C LYS A 585 -5.40 -60.73 7.96
N TYR A 586 -5.86 -59.58 7.46
CA TYR A 586 -5.03 -58.39 7.22
C TYR A 586 -5.62 -57.22 8.00
N TYR A 587 -4.78 -56.51 8.75
CA TYR A 587 -5.20 -55.37 9.56
C TYR A 587 -4.56 -54.05 9.10
N TRP A 588 -5.31 -52.96 9.26
CA TRP A 588 -4.82 -51.59 9.08
C TRP A 588 -5.37 -50.67 10.16
N VAL A 589 -4.63 -49.60 10.46
CA VAL A 589 -5.08 -48.51 11.33
C VAL A 589 -5.01 -47.16 10.61
N VAL A 590 -6.00 -46.30 10.86
CA VAL A 590 -6.10 -44.95 10.28
C VAL A 590 -6.48 -43.97 11.39
N ALA A 591 -5.70 -42.92 11.59
CA ALA A 591 -6.03 -41.87 12.56
C ALA A 591 -7.04 -40.88 12.00
N VAL A 592 -7.86 -40.32 12.89
CA VAL A 592 -8.89 -39.33 12.62
C VAL A 592 -8.67 -38.14 13.54
N ASP A 593 -8.74 -36.93 12.99
CA ASP A 593 -8.73 -35.70 13.78
C ASP A 593 -10.14 -35.26 14.20
N VAL A 594 -10.23 -34.26 15.08
CA VAL A 594 -11.49 -33.69 15.59
C VAL A 594 -12.38 -33.11 14.47
N ASP A 595 -11.80 -32.78 13.33
CA ASP A 595 -12.48 -32.24 12.15
C ASP A 595 -12.93 -33.34 11.15
N GLY A 596 -12.59 -34.61 11.43
CA GLY A 596 -12.97 -35.78 10.65
C GLY A 596 -12.05 -36.09 9.46
N ASN A 597 -10.87 -35.49 9.38
CA ASN A 597 -9.85 -35.83 8.38
C ASN A 597 -9.16 -37.15 8.73
N LEU A 598 -8.69 -37.87 7.71
CA LEU A 598 -8.10 -39.21 7.86
C LEU A 598 -6.62 -39.20 7.50
N SER A 599 -5.81 -39.95 8.26
CA SER A 599 -4.41 -40.23 7.91
C SER A 599 -4.30 -41.21 6.73
N ALA A 600 -3.09 -41.37 6.21
CA ALA A 600 -2.78 -42.54 5.38
C ALA A 600 -2.94 -43.85 6.20
N PRO A 601 -3.41 -44.97 5.60
CA PRO A 601 -3.55 -46.24 6.29
C PRO A 601 -2.20 -46.89 6.59
N VAL A 602 -2.05 -47.42 7.81
CA VAL A 602 -0.83 -48.09 8.28
C VAL A 602 -1.09 -49.59 8.33
N GLY A 603 -0.29 -50.35 7.57
CA GLY A 603 -0.45 -51.78 7.35
C GLY A 603 -0.12 -52.16 5.89
N PRO A 604 -0.47 -53.36 5.42
CA PRO A 604 -1.14 -54.43 6.17
C PRO A 604 -0.25 -55.07 7.24
N GLN A 605 -0.83 -55.44 8.37
CA GLN A 605 -0.26 -56.47 9.25
C GLN A 605 -0.99 -57.80 9.00
N THR A 606 -0.25 -58.84 8.63
CA THR A 606 -0.80 -60.15 8.27
C THR A 606 -0.68 -61.12 9.44
N VAL A 607 -1.80 -61.73 9.82
CA VAL A 607 -1.87 -62.72 10.90
C VAL A 607 -2.63 -63.95 10.43
N THR A 608 -2.13 -65.14 10.78
CA THR A 608 -2.80 -66.41 10.51
C THR A 608 -3.05 -67.12 11.83
N LEU A 609 -4.33 -67.38 12.12
CA LEU A 609 -4.82 -68.09 13.32
C LEU A 609 -5.24 -69.53 13.02
#